data_AF-A0A0B7AV43-F1
#
_entry.id   AF-A0A0B7AV43-F1
#
_cell.length_a   1.000
_cell.length_b   1.000
_cell.length_c   1.000
_cell.angle_alpha   90.00
_cell.angle_beta   90.00
_cell.angle_gamma   90.00
#
_symmetry.space_group_name_H-M   'P 1'
#
loop_
_entity.id
_entity.type
_entity.pdbx_description
1 polymer ?
#
loop_
_entity_poly.entity_id
_entity_poly.type
_entity_poly.pdbx_seq_one_letter_code
_entity_poly.pdbx_strand_id
1 'polypeptide(L)'
;ILEALMHLEVSTRLSPKCCEKMVEVNAVSVLYRLINSCNRSVPHMELIKYSVNILLNLAKYEKTIAAVLEPQESVSCIVELLQIYREKGAIFNNCCMLLGILGFHPGRRMQILRNPLIVDRLQSIHALAHRKQRKQQNRQVTQAKMAAMRSFSCTLPVLTPSKSKSHCVRPDWILAGNNVKDFEDSVAAVTFVMDALQIQPKI
;
A
#
# COMPACT_ATOMS: atom_id res chain seq x y z
N ILE A 1 4.86 -16.27 17.42
CA ILE A 1 5.19 -15.72 16.07
C ILE A 1 4.72 -14.28 15.93
N LEU A 2 3.44 -13.97 16.17
CA LEU A 2 2.91 -12.60 16.04
C LEU A 2 3.71 -11.56 16.82
N GLU A 3 3.97 -11.81 18.10
CA GLU A 3 4.75 -10.91 18.97
C GLU A 3 6.16 -10.63 18.43
N ALA A 4 6.84 -11.65 17.89
CA ALA A 4 8.15 -11.47 17.25
C ALA A 4 8.06 -10.53 16.04
N LEU A 5 7.01 -10.65 15.21
CA LEU A 5 6.79 -9.72 14.10
C LEU A 5 6.50 -8.31 14.57
N MET A 6 5.77 -8.14 15.68
CA MET A 6 5.51 -6.82 16.26
C MET A 6 6.82 -6.15 16.70
N HIS A 7 7.71 -6.87 17.38
CA HIS A 7 9.00 -6.34 17.80
C HIS A 7 9.93 -6.05 16.63
N LEU A 8 9.94 -6.92 15.60
CA LEU A 8 10.70 -6.69 14.38
C LEU A 8 10.18 -5.50 13.59
N GLU A 9 8.86 -5.30 13.52
CA GLU A 9 8.27 -4.13 12.86
C GLU A 9 8.74 -2.84 13.52
N VAL A 10 8.68 -2.74 14.85
CA VAL A 10 9.14 -1.54 15.57
C VAL A 10 10.65 -1.36 15.42
N SER A 11 11.43 -2.44 15.52
CA SER A 11 12.90 -2.40 15.44
C SER A 11 13.38 -1.98 14.05
N THR A 12 12.76 -2.52 12.99
CA THR A 12 13.05 -2.12 11.60
C THR A 12 12.52 -0.73 11.28
N ARG A 13 11.51 -0.23 11.99
CA ARG A 13 11.03 1.16 11.84
C ARG A 13 11.95 2.19 12.48
N LEU A 14 12.75 1.80 13.47
CA LEU A 14 13.56 2.72 14.29
C LEU A 14 15.08 2.57 14.11
N SER A 15 15.56 1.52 13.44
CA SER A 15 16.99 1.23 13.34
C SER A 15 17.42 0.80 11.93
N PRO A 16 18.24 1.60 11.22
CA PRO A 16 18.78 1.20 9.93
C PRO A 16 19.69 -0.03 10.03
N LYS A 17 20.43 -0.20 11.14
CA LYS A 17 21.23 -1.41 11.39
C LYS A 17 20.37 -2.67 11.51
N CYS A 18 19.17 -2.55 12.08
CA CYS A 18 18.22 -3.66 12.12
C CYS A 18 17.77 -4.03 10.70
N CYS A 19 17.50 -3.03 9.85
CA CYS A 19 17.16 -3.27 8.45
C CYS A 19 18.28 -4.00 7.69
N GLU A 20 19.52 -3.55 7.83
CA GLU A 20 20.69 -4.21 7.22
C GLU A 20 20.80 -5.66 7.73
N LYS A 21 20.66 -5.87 9.05
CA LYS A 21 20.76 -7.20 9.64
C LYS A 21 19.66 -8.15 9.17
N MET A 22 18.44 -7.64 8.96
CA MET A 22 17.34 -8.42 8.39
C MET A 22 17.66 -8.92 6.98
N VAL A 23 18.34 -8.12 6.17
CA VAL A 23 18.80 -8.53 4.83
C VAL A 23 19.93 -9.56 4.95
N GLU A 24 20.93 -9.32 5.81
CA GLU A 24 22.06 -10.23 6.01
C GLU A 24 21.62 -11.65 6.41
N VAL A 25 20.57 -11.78 7.22
CA VAL A 25 20.05 -13.09 7.67
C VAL A 25 18.98 -13.66 6.74
N ASN A 26 18.81 -13.10 5.53
CA ASN A 26 17.82 -13.50 4.53
C ASN A 26 16.36 -13.50 5.07
N ALA A 27 16.03 -12.56 5.96
CA ALA A 27 14.70 -12.47 6.54
C ALA A 27 13.64 -12.10 5.50
N VAL A 28 13.99 -11.38 4.43
CA VAL A 28 13.06 -11.00 3.35
C VAL A 28 12.39 -12.23 2.73
N SER A 29 13.16 -13.26 2.37
CA SER A 29 12.63 -14.51 1.82
C SER A 29 11.77 -15.26 2.83
N VAL A 30 12.08 -15.18 4.12
CA VAL A 30 11.28 -15.77 5.19
C VAL A 30 9.92 -15.05 5.31
N LEU A 31 9.90 -13.72 5.23
CA LEU A 31 8.67 -12.92 5.29
C LEU A 31 7.73 -13.24 4.13
N TYR A 32 8.23 -13.32 2.90
CA TYR A 32 7.39 -13.72 1.76
C TYR A 32 6.83 -15.13 1.88
N ARG A 33 7.63 -16.10 2.37
CA ARG A 33 7.13 -17.46 2.66
C ARG A 33 6.05 -17.45 3.74
N LEU A 34 6.24 -16.66 4.80
CA LEU A 34 5.25 -16.52 5.86
C LEU A 34 3.94 -15.95 5.32
N ILE A 35 4.00 -14.88 4.53
CA ILE A 35 2.84 -14.26 3.88
C ILE A 35 2.09 -15.30 3.02
N ASN A 36 2.81 -16.04 2.17
CA ASN A 36 2.20 -17.04 1.29
C ASN A 36 1.61 -18.24 2.03
N SER A 37 2.11 -18.55 3.23
CA SER A 37 1.51 -19.58 4.09
C SER A 37 0.27 -19.12 4.85
N CYS A 38 -0.01 -17.80 4.86
CA CYS A 38 -1.13 -17.25 5.60
C CYS A 38 -2.46 -17.33 4.84
N ASN A 39 -3.54 -17.60 5.58
CA ASN A 39 -4.89 -17.56 5.04
C ASN A 39 -5.58 -16.20 5.36
N ARG A 40 -6.88 -16.11 5.10
CA ARG A 40 -7.67 -14.86 5.27
C ARG A 40 -8.34 -14.72 6.65
N SER A 41 -8.02 -15.60 7.61
CA SER A 41 -8.54 -15.47 8.98
C SER A 41 -7.92 -14.26 9.69
N VAL A 42 -8.63 -13.72 10.68
CA VAL A 42 -8.19 -12.53 11.43
C VAL A 42 -6.78 -12.69 12.04
N PRO A 43 -6.41 -13.82 12.69
CA PRO A 43 -5.06 -13.99 13.22
C PRO A 43 -3.97 -13.94 12.14
N HIS A 44 -4.24 -14.53 10.97
CA HIS A 44 -3.31 -14.50 9.84
C HIS A 44 -3.23 -13.13 9.18
N MET A 45 -4.32 -12.34 9.19
CA MET A 45 -4.29 -10.96 8.73
C MET A 45 -3.31 -10.10 9.52
N GLU A 46 -3.19 -10.31 10.83
CA GLU A 46 -2.21 -9.57 11.65
C GLU A 46 -0.78 -9.97 11.30
N LEU A 47 -0.50 -11.27 11.09
CA LEU A 47 0.80 -11.74 10.61
C LEU A 47 1.18 -11.09 9.27
N ILE A 48 0.24 -11.03 8.32
CA ILE A 48 0.43 -10.37 7.03
C ILE A 48 0.69 -8.88 7.21
N LYS A 49 -0.12 -8.20 8.03
CA LYS A 49 0.04 -6.75 8.31
C LYS A 49 1.45 -6.42 8.79
N TYR A 50 1.92 -7.10 9.84
CA TYR A 50 3.27 -6.83 10.37
C TYR A 50 4.37 -7.23 9.39
N SER A 51 4.20 -8.34 8.64
CA SER A 51 5.17 -8.74 7.62
C SER A 51 5.29 -7.70 6.50
N VAL A 52 4.17 -7.17 6.01
CA VAL A 52 4.15 -6.09 5.01
C VAL A 52 4.78 -4.82 5.56
N ASN A 53 4.51 -4.45 6.81
CA ASN A 53 5.12 -3.28 7.43
C ASN A 53 6.64 -3.42 7.56
N ILE A 54 7.14 -4.60 7.93
CA ILE A 54 8.59 -4.87 7.96
C ILE A 54 9.18 -4.70 6.55
N LEU A 55 8.58 -5.31 5.52
CA LEU A 55 9.03 -5.16 4.13
C LEU A 55 9.01 -3.68 3.69
N LEU A 56 8.00 -2.92 4.10
CA LEU A 56 7.90 -1.50 3.83
C LEU A 56 9.01 -0.69 4.53
N ASN A 57 9.33 -0.98 5.79
CA ASN A 57 10.44 -0.35 6.50
C ASN A 57 11.78 -0.60 5.79
N LEU A 58 12.01 -1.85 5.34
CA LEU A 58 13.18 -2.20 4.53
C LEU A 58 13.18 -1.47 3.18
N ALA A 59 12.02 -1.34 2.53
CA ALA A 59 11.90 -0.66 1.24
C ALA A 59 12.09 0.85 1.35
N LYS A 60 11.72 1.47 2.47
CA LYS A 60 11.97 2.90 2.72
C LYS A 60 13.47 3.20 2.83
N TYR A 61 14.30 2.22 3.18
CA TYR A 61 15.73 2.41 3.36
C TYR A 61 16.53 2.04 2.10
N GLU A 62 17.29 3.00 1.57
CA GLU A 62 17.99 2.88 0.29
C GLU A 62 18.92 1.67 0.19
N LYS A 63 19.60 1.28 1.27
CA LYS A 63 20.52 0.14 1.25
C LYS A 63 19.82 -1.21 1.18
N THR A 64 18.56 -1.29 1.63
CA THR A 64 17.82 -2.56 1.76
C THR A 64 16.70 -2.70 0.76
N ILE A 65 16.35 -1.63 0.05
CA ILE A 65 15.25 -1.60 -0.93
C ILE A 65 15.42 -2.60 -2.07
N ALA A 66 16.65 -2.85 -2.52
CA ALA A 66 16.93 -3.81 -3.58
C ALA A 66 16.62 -5.24 -3.12
N ALA A 67 17.02 -5.59 -1.89
CA ALA A 67 16.79 -6.91 -1.30
C ALA A 67 15.30 -7.28 -1.22
N VAL A 68 14.41 -6.29 -1.07
CA VAL A 68 12.96 -6.52 -1.04
C VAL A 68 12.42 -7.07 -2.36
N LEU A 69 13.07 -6.76 -3.50
CA LEU A 69 12.70 -7.28 -4.82
C LEU A 69 13.49 -8.51 -5.27
N GLU A 70 14.48 -8.97 -4.50
CA GLU A 70 15.31 -10.12 -4.87
C GLU A 70 14.52 -11.43 -4.99
N PRO A 71 13.57 -11.76 -4.09
CA PRO A 71 12.77 -12.97 -4.26
C PRO A 71 11.95 -12.91 -5.55
N GLN A 72 12.01 -13.98 -6.36
CA GLN A 72 11.34 -14.08 -7.66
C GLN A 72 9.83 -13.80 -7.59
N GLU A 73 9.18 -14.28 -6.53
CA GLU A 73 7.73 -14.12 -6.29
C GLU A 73 7.37 -12.87 -5.47
N SER A 74 8.31 -11.95 -5.26
CA SER A 74 8.07 -10.74 -4.44
C SER A 74 6.93 -9.88 -5.01
N VAL A 75 7.00 -9.57 -6.30
CA VAL A 75 6.02 -8.72 -7.01
C VAL A 75 4.66 -9.40 -7.11
N SER A 76 4.63 -10.68 -7.49
CA SER A 76 3.40 -11.47 -7.60
C SER A 76 2.67 -11.54 -6.26
N CYS A 77 3.42 -11.80 -5.17
CA CYS A 77 2.90 -11.81 -3.81
C CYS A 77 2.27 -10.46 -3.40
N ILE A 78 2.99 -9.34 -3.61
CA ILE A 78 2.46 -8.00 -3.26
C ILE A 78 1.16 -7.70 -4.03
N VAL A 79 1.12 -8.01 -5.33
CA VAL A 79 -0.06 -7.77 -6.17
C VAL A 79 -1.23 -8.69 -5.84
N GLU A 80 -0.96 -9.90 -5.36
CA GLU A 80 -1.98 -10.79 -4.82
C GLU A 80 -2.58 -10.25 -3.52
N LEU A 81 -1.74 -9.75 -2.60
CA LEU A 81 -2.23 -9.08 -1.39
C LEU A 81 -3.11 -7.88 -1.72
N LEU A 82 -2.75 -7.07 -2.73
CA LEU A 82 -3.60 -5.96 -3.19
C LEU A 82 -4.99 -6.42 -3.65
N GLN A 83 -5.08 -7.56 -4.33
CA GLN A 83 -6.37 -8.11 -4.78
C GLN A 83 -7.21 -8.67 -3.64
N ILE A 84 -6.58 -9.39 -2.71
CA ILE A 84 -7.23 -10.03 -1.55
C ILE A 84 -7.73 -8.97 -0.57
N TYR A 85 -6.88 -7.99 -0.26
CA TYR A 85 -7.10 -7.02 0.82
C TYR A 85 -7.62 -5.67 0.35
N ARG A 86 -8.07 -5.52 -0.90
CA ARG A 86 -8.63 -4.27 -1.47
C ARG A 86 -9.71 -3.55 -0.63
N GLU A 87 -10.36 -4.26 0.30
CA GLU A 87 -11.37 -3.70 1.20
C GLU A 87 -10.87 -3.46 2.63
N LYS A 88 -9.63 -3.86 2.92
CA LYS A 88 -8.96 -3.74 4.21
C LYS A 88 -7.89 -2.67 4.11
N GLY A 89 -8.30 -1.43 4.42
CA GLY A 89 -7.55 -0.20 4.16
C GLY A 89 -6.07 -0.28 4.50
N ALA A 90 -5.69 -0.64 5.73
CA ALA A 90 -4.29 -0.63 6.16
C ALA A 90 -3.37 -1.58 5.35
N ILE A 91 -3.75 -2.86 5.21
CA ILE A 91 -2.92 -3.83 4.46
C ILE A 91 -2.82 -3.41 3.00
N PHE A 92 -3.94 -3.02 2.40
CA PHE A 92 -3.99 -2.57 1.01
C PHE A 92 -3.10 -1.34 0.79
N ASN A 93 -3.27 -0.31 1.61
CA ASN A 93 -2.54 0.94 1.51
C ASN A 93 -1.03 0.73 1.69
N ASN A 94 -0.62 -0.15 2.61
CA ASN A 94 0.79 -0.46 2.84
C ASN A 94 1.39 -1.28 1.68
N CYS A 95 0.61 -2.19 1.08
CA CYS A 95 1.02 -2.89 -0.14
C CYS A 95 1.16 -1.92 -1.33
N CYS A 96 0.25 -0.95 -1.48
CA CYS A 96 0.35 0.09 -2.49
C CYS A 96 1.61 0.94 -2.29
N MET A 97 1.85 1.38 -1.04
CA MET A 97 3.03 2.15 -0.70
C MET A 97 4.32 1.37 -1.01
N LEU A 98 4.37 0.11 -0.58
CA LEU A 98 5.49 -0.79 -0.84
C LEU A 98 5.76 -0.90 -2.34
N LEU A 99 4.74 -1.26 -3.14
CA LEU A 99 4.91 -1.43 -4.58
C LEU A 99 5.32 -0.14 -5.29
N GLY A 100 4.75 1.01 -4.90
CA GLY A 100 5.12 2.30 -5.48
C GLY A 100 6.55 2.72 -5.16
N ILE A 101 7.04 2.51 -3.94
CA ILE A 101 8.44 2.75 -3.56
C ILE A 101 9.40 1.84 -4.34
N LEU A 102 9.02 0.57 -4.51
CA LEU A 102 9.78 -0.38 -5.30
C LEU A 102 9.84 0.04 -6.78
N GLY A 103 8.74 0.57 -7.31
CA GLY A 103 8.59 1.04 -8.68
C GLY A 103 9.14 2.43 -8.99
N PHE A 104 9.58 3.19 -8.00
CA PHE A 104 9.98 4.59 -8.21
C PHE A 104 11.24 4.73 -9.09
N HIS A 105 12.18 3.79 -8.97
CA HIS A 105 13.43 3.80 -9.74
C HIS A 105 13.26 3.11 -11.11
N PRO A 106 13.70 3.70 -12.24
CA PRO A 106 13.47 3.16 -13.58
C PRO A 106 13.88 1.70 -13.78
N GLY A 107 15.04 1.28 -13.24
CA GLY A 107 15.50 -0.11 -13.36
C GLY A 107 14.58 -1.12 -12.66
N ARG A 108 14.10 -0.77 -11.46
CA ARG A 108 13.18 -1.62 -10.67
C ARG A 108 11.77 -1.59 -11.25
N ARG A 109 11.33 -0.43 -11.76
CA ARG A 109 10.10 -0.32 -12.55
C ARG A 109 10.11 -1.28 -13.73
N MET A 110 11.20 -1.29 -14.50
CA MET A 110 11.34 -2.22 -15.63
C MET A 110 11.23 -3.68 -15.16
N GLN A 111 11.90 -4.04 -14.06
CA GLN A 111 11.80 -5.39 -13.48
C GLN A 111 10.36 -5.77 -13.10
N ILE A 112 9.62 -4.87 -12.45
CA ILE A 112 8.22 -5.07 -12.04
C ILE A 112 7.31 -5.23 -13.28
N LEU A 113 7.52 -4.40 -14.31
CA LEU A 113 6.70 -4.37 -15.52
C LEU A 113 7.05 -5.44 -16.56
N ARG A 114 8.10 -6.24 -16.34
CA ARG A 114 8.45 -7.38 -17.22
C ARG A 114 7.31 -8.37 -17.40
N ASN A 115 6.46 -8.52 -16.37
CA ASN A 115 5.31 -9.41 -16.43
C ASN A 115 4.04 -8.61 -16.78
N PRO A 116 3.47 -8.77 -17.99
CA PRO A 116 2.29 -8.00 -18.41
C PRO A 116 1.05 -8.31 -17.56
N LEU A 117 0.95 -9.50 -16.95
CA LEU A 117 -0.16 -9.84 -16.06
C LEU A 117 -0.21 -8.94 -14.81
N ILE A 118 0.94 -8.42 -14.37
CA ILE A 118 1.00 -7.47 -13.27
C ILE A 118 0.32 -6.15 -13.66
N VAL A 119 0.57 -5.68 -14.88
CA VAL A 119 -0.03 -4.46 -15.43
C VAL A 119 -1.55 -4.59 -15.49
N ASP A 120 -2.06 -5.69 -16.06
CA ASP A 120 -3.49 -5.96 -16.17
C ASP A 120 -4.18 -6.00 -14.80
N ARG A 121 -3.55 -6.66 -13.83
CA ARG A 121 -4.05 -6.76 -12.44
C ARG A 121 -4.10 -5.39 -11.79
N LEU A 122 -3.04 -4.59 -11.90
CA LEU A 122 -3.00 -3.24 -11.32
C LEU A 122 -4.04 -2.31 -11.93
N GLN A 123 -4.19 -2.33 -13.25
CA GLN A 123 -5.24 -1.59 -13.95
C GLN A 123 -6.64 -1.99 -13.48
N SER A 124 -6.90 -3.29 -13.31
CA SER A 124 -8.16 -3.80 -12.79
C SER A 124 -8.44 -3.31 -11.36
N ILE A 125 -7.45 -3.39 -10.46
CA ILE A 125 -7.55 -2.91 -9.08
C ILE A 125 -7.84 -1.41 -9.05
N HIS A 126 -7.13 -0.61 -9.87
CA HIS A 126 -7.34 0.82 -10.00
C HIS A 126 -8.77 1.16 -10.46
N ALA A 127 -9.25 0.51 -11.52
CA ALA A 127 -10.60 0.71 -12.03
C ALA A 127 -11.69 0.37 -10.99
N LEU A 128 -11.50 -0.74 -10.25
CA LEU A 128 -12.41 -1.15 -9.18
C LEU A 128 -12.42 -0.16 -8.02
N ALA A 129 -11.26 0.36 -7.60
CA ALA A 129 -11.15 1.36 -6.55
C ALA A 129 -11.91 2.65 -6.91
N HIS A 130 -11.70 3.19 -8.12
CA HIS A 130 -12.42 4.36 -8.60
C HIS A 130 -13.93 4.12 -8.74
N ARG A 131 -14.34 2.96 -9.27
CA ARG A 131 -15.77 2.60 -9.37
C ARG A 131 -16.43 2.57 -8.00
N LYS A 132 -15.75 2.04 -6.98
CA LYS A 132 -16.23 2.00 -5.60
C LYS A 132 -16.38 3.41 -5.02
N GLN A 133 -15.38 4.26 -5.20
CA GLN A 133 -15.41 5.66 -4.73
C GLN A 133 -16.58 6.43 -5.36
N ARG A 134 -16.77 6.32 -6.68
CA ARG A 134 -17.91 6.93 -7.39
C ARG A 134 -19.25 6.45 -6.82
N LYS A 135 -19.40 5.14 -6.58
CA LYS A 135 -20.61 4.57 -5.97
C LYS A 135 -20.85 5.09 -4.55
N GLN A 136 -19.79 5.28 -3.77
CA GLN A 136 -19.88 5.80 -2.41
C GLN A 136 -20.28 7.29 -2.40
N GLN A 137 -19.70 8.11 -3.27
CA GLN A 137 -20.08 9.51 -3.44
C GLN A 137 -21.56 9.64 -3.86
N ASN A 138 -22.01 8.83 -4.82
CA ASN A 138 -23.41 8.82 -5.23
C ASN A 138 -24.35 8.46 -4.07
N ARG A 139 -23.99 7.45 -3.26
CA ARG A 139 -24.76 7.08 -2.06
C ARG A 139 -24.84 8.22 -1.05
N GLN A 140 -23.73 8.90 -0.78
CA GLN A 140 -23.69 10.05 0.14
C GLN A 140 -24.57 11.20 -0.36
N VAL A 141 -24.52 11.52 -1.67
CA VAL A 141 -25.39 12.54 -2.27
C VAL A 141 -26.87 12.16 -2.14
N THR A 142 -27.23 10.90 -2.42
CA THR A 142 -28.62 10.44 -2.25
C THR A 142 -29.06 10.51 -0.79
N GLN A 143 -28.22 10.09 0.16
CA GLN A 143 -28.52 10.16 1.58
C GLN A 143 -28.66 11.62 2.07
N ALA A 144 -27.78 12.52 1.62
CA ALA A 144 -27.87 13.94 1.93
C ALA A 144 -29.15 14.57 1.39
N LYS A 145 -29.55 14.26 0.15
CA LYS A 145 -30.83 14.69 -0.42
C LYS A 145 -32.02 14.18 0.38
N MET A 146 -32.02 12.91 0.78
CA MET A 146 -33.07 12.33 1.62
C MET A 146 -33.12 12.96 3.03
N ALA A 147 -31.97 13.26 3.63
CA ALA A 147 -31.89 13.92 4.93
C ALA A 147 -32.38 15.38 4.87
N ALA A 148 -31.97 16.14 3.85
CA ALA A 148 -32.44 17.51 3.62
C ALA A 148 -33.97 17.56 3.47
N MET A 149 -34.54 16.63 2.67
CA MET A 149 -35.98 16.52 2.46
C MET A 149 -36.76 16.21 3.73
N ARG A 150 -36.19 15.44 4.68
CA ARG A 150 -36.82 15.17 5.99
C ARG A 150 -36.72 16.33 6.99
N SER A 151 -35.68 17.15 6.86
CA SER A 151 -35.39 18.21 7.83
C SER A 151 -35.99 19.58 7.46
N PHE A 152 -36.66 19.70 6.31
CA PHE A 152 -37.09 20.98 5.70
C PHE A 152 -35.96 22.03 5.63
N SER A 153 -34.70 21.58 5.72
CA SER A 153 -33.53 22.44 5.77
C SER A 153 -32.88 22.48 4.40
N CYS A 154 -32.75 23.68 3.85
CA CYS A 154 -32.33 23.94 2.48
C CYS A 154 -30.82 24.27 2.39
N THR A 155 -29.96 23.55 3.11
CA THR A 155 -28.51 23.73 3.05
C THR A 155 -27.88 22.59 2.26
N LEU A 156 -27.31 22.93 1.10
CA LEU A 156 -26.52 22.00 0.29
C LEU A 156 -25.16 21.79 0.98
N PRO A 157 -24.70 20.53 1.17
CA PRO A 157 -23.35 20.30 1.66
C PRO A 157 -22.35 20.66 0.55
N VAL A 158 -21.51 21.66 0.82
CA VAL A 158 -20.34 21.98 -0.02
C VAL A 158 -19.27 20.93 0.27
N LEU A 159 -19.01 20.05 -0.71
CA LEU A 159 -17.86 19.15 -0.66
C LEU A 159 -16.65 19.90 -1.24
N THR A 160 -15.72 20.29 -0.37
CA THR A 160 -14.45 20.86 -0.82
C THR A 160 -13.48 19.75 -1.23
N PRO A 161 -12.78 19.86 -2.38
CA PRO A 161 -11.77 18.90 -2.77
C PRO A 161 -10.52 19.09 -1.91
N SER A 162 -10.11 18.06 -1.18
CA SER A 162 -8.83 18.02 -0.48
C SER A 162 -7.69 17.89 -1.50
N LYS A 163 -6.73 18.82 -1.45
CA LYS A 163 -5.57 18.85 -2.36
C LYS A 163 -4.63 17.68 -2.06
N SER A 164 -4.30 16.89 -3.09
CA SER A 164 -3.26 15.86 -3.06
C SER A 164 -1.89 16.50 -2.78
N LYS A 165 -1.19 16.03 -1.74
CA LYS A 165 0.18 16.42 -1.40
C LYS A 165 1.16 15.49 -2.11
N SER A 166 2.30 16.00 -2.58
CA SER A 166 3.34 15.15 -3.16
C SER A 166 3.88 14.17 -2.12
N HIS A 167 3.94 12.89 -2.45
CA HIS A 167 4.37 11.82 -1.54
C HIS A 167 5.89 11.63 -1.61
N CYS A 168 6.63 12.04 -0.58
CA CYS A 168 8.03 11.65 -0.39
C CYS A 168 8.11 10.64 0.76
N VAL A 169 8.15 9.34 0.44
CA VAL A 169 8.20 8.32 1.50
C VAL A 169 9.63 8.15 1.98
N ARG A 170 9.85 8.34 3.29
CA ARG A 170 11.16 8.18 3.96
C ARG A 170 11.03 7.32 5.21
N PRO A 171 12.11 6.69 5.68
CA PRO A 171 12.14 6.01 6.97
C PRO A 171 11.93 6.96 8.16
N ASP A 172 11.34 6.46 9.23
CA ASP A 172 10.95 7.26 10.39
C ASP A 172 12.15 7.80 11.20
N TRP A 173 13.32 7.13 11.18
CA TRP A 173 14.55 7.64 11.79
C TRP A 173 15.13 8.85 11.04
N ILE A 174 14.64 9.16 9.85
CA ILE A 174 14.94 10.42 9.17
C ILE A 174 13.97 11.47 9.72
N LEU A 175 14.44 12.29 10.65
CA LEU A 175 13.67 13.35 11.35
C LEU A 175 13.22 14.51 10.45
N ALA A 176 13.28 14.38 9.12
CA ALA A 176 12.77 15.40 8.22
C ALA A 176 11.24 15.49 8.39
N GLY A 177 10.71 16.68 8.66
CA GLY A 177 9.27 16.93 8.89
C GLY A 177 8.32 16.61 7.72
N ASN A 178 8.82 15.94 6.69
CA ASN A 178 8.10 15.49 5.50
C ASN A 178 7.92 13.96 5.47
N ASN A 179 7.84 13.29 6.63
CA ASN A 179 7.43 11.88 6.67
C ASN A 179 5.99 11.76 6.15
N VAL A 180 5.81 11.04 5.05
CA VAL A 180 4.48 10.74 4.51
C VAL A 180 3.69 9.96 5.56
N LYS A 181 2.55 10.52 5.96
CA LYS A 181 1.54 9.78 6.70
C LYS A 181 1.01 8.66 5.80
N ASP A 182 0.83 7.47 6.37
CA ASP A 182 0.21 6.34 5.68
C ASP A 182 -1.05 6.79 4.93
N PHE A 183 -1.31 6.20 3.75
CA PHE A 183 -2.49 6.55 2.99
C PHE A 183 -3.74 6.28 3.85
N GLU A 184 -4.63 7.26 3.94
CA GLU A 184 -5.97 7.06 4.51
C GLU A 184 -6.97 6.63 3.42
N ASP A 185 -6.80 7.15 2.20
CA ASP A 185 -7.64 6.85 1.03
C ASP A 185 -7.02 5.77 0.13
N SER A 186 -7.75 4.68 -0.07
CA SER A 186 -7.34 3.58 -0.95
C SER A 186 -7.28 3.97 -2.43
N VAL A 187 -8.05 4.96 -2.88
CA VAL A 187 -7.94 5.46 -4.27
C VAL A 187 -6.61 6.19 -4.45
N ALA A 188 -6.29 7.13 -3.56
CA ALA A 188 -4.99 7.81 -3.59
C ALA A 188 -3.82 6.81 -3.53
N ALA A 189 -3.93 5.76 -2.71
CA ALA A 189 -2.90 4.73 -2.60
C ALA A 189 -2.66 3.97 -3.92
N VAL A 190 -3.73 3.56 -4.62
CA VAL A 190 -3.56 2.84 -5.90
C VAL A 190 -3.16 3.78 -7.04
N THR A 191 -3.62 5.03 -7.05
CA THR A 191 -3.17 6.05 -8.01
C THR A 191 -1.66 6.30 -7.88
N PHE A 192 -1.14 6.38 -6.65
CA PHE A 192 0.30 6.46 -6.40
C PHE A 192 1.09 5.30 -7.04
N VAL A 193 0.56 4.07 -7.00
CA VAL A 193 1.19 2.92 -7.67
C VAL A 193 1.21 3.11 -9.19
N MET A 194 0.08 3.53 -9.77
CA MET A 194 -0.03 3.77 -11.22
C MET A 194 0.98 4.83 -11.68
N ASP A 195 1.11 5.92 -10.93
CA ASP A 195 2.04 7.02 -11.22
C ASP A 195 3.50 6.56 -11.08
N ALA A 196 3.84 5.88 -9.98
CA ALA A 196 5.20 5.39 -9.74
C ALA A 196 5.65 4.40 -10.82
N LEU A 197 4.74 3.52 -11.26
CA LEU A 197 4.97 2.54 -12.33
C LEU A 197 4.70 3.09 -13.74
N GLN A 198 4.26 4.34 -13.89
CA GLN A 198 3.94 4.96 -15.18
C GLN A 198 2.93 4.13 -16.01
N ILE A 199 2.00 3.45 -15.34
CA ILE A 199 0.97 2.62 -15.99
C ILE A 199 -0.21 3.53 -16.34
N GLN A 200 -0.66 3.47 -17.58
CA GLN A 200 -1.86 4.18 -18.00
C GLN A 200 -3.13 3.48 -17.47
N PRO A 201 -4.13 4.23 -17.00
CA PRO A 201 -5.42 3.67 -16.63
C PRO A 201 -6.05 2.92 -17.81
N LYS A 202 -6.81 1.86 -17.52
CA LYS A 202 -7.62 1.18 -18.53
C LYS A 202 -8.74 2.11 -18.96
N ILE A 203 -8.79 2.42 -20.26
CA ILE A 203 -9.82 3.25 -20.91
C ILE A 203 -11.18 2.55 -20.81
#